data_AF-A0A0W8F1V9-F1
#
_entry.id   AF-A0A0W8F1V9-F1
#
_cell.length_a   1.000
_cell.length_b   1.000
_cell.length_c   1.000
_cell.angle_alpha   90.00
_cell.angle_beta   90.00
_cell.angle_gamma   90.00
#
_symmetry.space_group_name_H-M   'P 1'
#
loop_
_entity.id
_entity.type
_entity.pdbx_description
1 polymer ?
#
loop_
_entity_poly.entity_id
_entity_poly.type
_entity_poly.pdbx_seq_one_letter_code
_entity_poly.pdbx_strand_id
1 'polypeptide(L)' 'MQVIIVKTEVLTTRREAIDAYERHTGFYGIGQFLKDKGLIVIKEEESPCAE' A
#
# COMPACT_ATOMS: atom_id res chain seq x y z
N MET A 1 14.05 22.25 21.79
CA MET A 1 12.99 21.25 21.56
C MET A 1 13.25 20.65 20.19
N GLN A 2 13.90 19.49 20.12
CA GLN A 2 14.24 18.84 18.84
C GLN A 2 13.03 18.03 18.37
N VAL A 3 12.54 18.31 17.17
CA VAL A 3 11.46 17.53 16.54
C VAL A 3 12.14 16.34 15.86
N ILE A 4 12.03 15.15 16.44
CA ILE A 4 12.51 13.92 15.82
C ILE A 4 11.52 13.60 14.69
N ILE A 5 11.91 13.88 13.45
CA ILE A 5 11.16 13.45 12.27
C ILE A 5 11.42 11.95 12.13
N VAL A 6 10.56 11.14 12.74
CA VAL A 6 10.52 9.70 12.47
C VAL A 6 10.07 9.59 11.02
N LYS A 7 10.96 9.16 10.13
CA LYS A 7 10.58 8.75 8.77
C LYS A 7 9.57 7.62 8.94
N THR A 8 8.29 7.92 8.87
CA THR A 8 7.25 6.88 8.80
C THR A 8 7.55 6.09 7.55
N GLU A 9 8.10 4.89 7.71
CA GLU A 9 8.40 4.00 6.60
C GLU A 9 7.06 3.71 5.91
N VAL A 10 6.84 4.34 4.76
CA VAL A 10 5.58 4.22 4.04
C VAL A 10 5.48 2.77 3.58
N LEU A 11 4.47 2.06 4.09
CA LEU A 11 4.30 0.64 3.84
C LEU A 11 4.04 0.42 2.36
N THR A 12 4.90 -0.34 1.70
CA THR A 12 4.73 -0.67 0.29
C THR A 12 4.05 -2.02 0.16
N THR A 13 2.98 -2.09 -0.62
CA THR A 13 2.23 -3.33 -0.85
C THR A 13 1.92 -3.50 -2.34
N ARG A 14 1.59 -4.74 -2.74
CA ARG A 14 1.17 -5.06 -4.11
C ARG A 14 -0.33 -4.88 -4.27
N ARG A 15 -0.77 -4.58 -5.49
CA ARG A 15 -2.21 -4.50 -5.80
C ARG A 15 -2.95 -5.81 -5.49
N GLU A 16 -2.32 -6.96 -5.74
CA GLU A 16 -2.91 -8.27 -5.47
C GLU A 16 -3.20 -8.51 -3.99
N ALA A 17 -2.31 -8.08 -3.09
CA ALA A 17 -2.51 -8.22 -1.65
C ALA A 17 -3.71 -7.39 -1.15
N ILE A 18 -3.88 -6.19 -1.72
CA ILE A 18 -5.07 -5.36 -1.46
C ILE A 18 -6.32 -6.05 -1.99
N ASP A 19 -6.30 -6.54 -3.23
CA ASP A 19 -7.46 -7.18 -3.85
C ASP A 19 -7.89 -8.44 -3.08
N ALA A 20 -6.93 -9.27 -2.67
CA ALA A 20 -7.17 -10.45 -1.84
C ALA A 20 -7.78 -10.06 -0.48
N TYR A 21 -7.28 -9.01 0.17
CA TYR A 21 -7.81 -8.51 1.43
C TYR A 21 -9.25 -7.99 1.27
N GLU A 22 -9.51 -7.20 0.22
CA GLU A 22 -10.83 -6.64 -0.07
C GLU A 22 -11.85 -7.75 -0.36
N ARG A 23 -11.48 -8.78 -1.15
CA ARG A 23 -12.33 -9.95 -1.40
C ARG A 23 -12.58 -10.77 -0.15
N HIS A 24 -11.56 -10.95 0.68
CA HIS A 24 -11.66 -11.78 1.89
C HIS A 24 -12.53 -11.11 2.96
N THR A 25 -12.45 -9.78 3.09
CA THR A 25 -13.11 -9.03 4.17
C THR A 25 -14.39 -8.31 3.74
N GLY A 26 -14.58 -8.07 2.45
CA GLY A 26 -15.65 -7.24 1.91
C GLY A 26 -15.38 -5.72 2.01
N PHE A 27 -14.23 -5.30 2.52
CA PHE A 27 -13.86 -3.88 2.64
C PHE A 27 -13.34 -3.29 1.33
N TYR A 28 -14.19 -3.24 0.30
CA TYR A 28 -13.83 -2.65 -0.99
C TYR A 28 -13.48 -1.16 -0.86
N GLY A 29 -12.36 -0.76 -1.46
CA GLY A 29 -11.86 0.62 -1.47
C GLY A 29 -10.86 0.94 -0.37
N ILE A 30 -10.56 0.00 0.54
CA ILE A 30 -9.61 0.23 1.64
C ILE A 30 -8.20 0.52 1.14
N GLY A 31 -7.75 -0.16 0.08
CA GLY A 31 -6.42 0.10 -0.48
C GLY A 31 -6.29 1.51 -1.02
N GLN A 32 -7.32 1.99 -1.71
CA GLN A 32 -7.35 3.35 -2.24
C GLN A 32 -7.41 4.38 -1.12
N PHE A 33 -8.22 4.14 -0.10
CA PHE A 33 -8.30 4.98 1.10
C PHE A 33 -6.93 5.10 1.80
N LEU A 34 -6.24 3.98 2.02
CA LEU A 34 -4.92 3.97 2.66
C LEU A 34 -3.85 4.67 1.80
N LYS A 35 -3.94 4.54 0.48
CA LYS A 35 -3.08 5.25 -0.49
C LYS A 35 -3.31 6.77 -0.43
N ASP A 36 -4.56 7.22 -0.46
CA ASP A 36 -4.93 8.64 -0.36
C ASP A 36 -4.48 9.27 0.96
N LYS A 37 -4.47 8.49 2.04
CA LYS A 37 -3.94 8.92 3.35
C LYS A 37 -2.42 8.92 3.44
N GLY A 38 -1.71 8.48 2.39
CA GLY A 38 -0.25 8.37 2.39
C GLY A 38 0.28 7.31 3.37
N LEU A 39 -0.57 6.38 3.80
CA LEU A 39 -0.20 5.32 4.74
C LEU A 39 0.48 4.16 4.02
N ILE A 40 0.07 3.91 2.77
CA ILE A 40 0.65 2.86 1.93
C ILE A 40 0.98 3.37 0.53
N VAL A 41 1.96 2.73 -0.09
CA VAL A 41 2.21 2.81 -1.54
C VAL A 41 1.79 1.48 -2.15
N ILE A 42 0.85 1.54 -3.09
CA ILE A 42 0.46 0.36 -3.87
C ILE A 42 1.34 0.34 -5.12
N LYS A 43 2.24 -0.64 -5.20
CA LYS A 43 2.96 -0.95 -6.43
C LYS A 43 2.08 -1.82 -7.31
N GLU A 44 1.84 -1.36 -8.52
CA GLU A 44 1.39 -2.21 -9.61
C GLU A 44 2.58 -3.09 -10.00
N GLU A 45 2.33 -4.36 -10.31
CA GLU A 45 3.40 -5.24 -10.75
C GLU A 45 3.94 -4.67 -12.08
N GLU A 46 5.10 -4.02 -12.03
CA GLU A 46 5.93 -3.88 -13.22
C GLU A 46 6.28 -5.31 -13.65
N SER A 47 6.06 -5.55 -14.94
CA SER A 47 6.18 -6.81 -15.67
C SER A 47 7.15 -7.82 -15.04
N PRO A 48 6.81 -9.13 -15.07
CA PRO A 48 7.74 -10.16 -14.62
C PRO A 48 9.10 -9.91 -15.26
N CYS A 49 10.17 -9.96 -14.46
CA CYS A 49 11.56 -9.84 -14.90
C CYS A 49 11.70 -10.39 -16.32
N ALA A 50 12.12 -9.54 -17.26
CA ALA A 50 12.73 -10.02 -18.48
C ALA A 50 13.96 -10.84 -18.05
N GLU A 51 13.87 -12.15 -18.25
CA GLU A 51 14.95 -13.12 -18.07
C GLU A 51 16.11 -12.85 -19.05
#